data_AF-A0AAW4BH32-F1
#
_entry.id   AF-A0AAW4BH32-F1
#
_cell.length_a   1.000
_cell.length_b   1.000
_cell.length_c   1.000
_cell.angle_alpha   90.00
_cell.angle_beta   90.00
_cell.angle_gamma   90.00
#
_symmetry.space_group_name_H-M   'P 1'
#
loop_
_entity.id
_entity.type
_entity.pdbx_description
1 polymer ?
#
loop_
_entity_poly.entity_id
_entity_poly.type
_entity_poly.pdbx_seq_one_letter_code
_entity_poly.pdbx_strand_id
1 'polypeptide(L)'
;MTKTIVDAKCDSKGNITSVKFAGNLTYTPLETAIRIADNGGIANAHAVHPNSSNPYLRSNPDKNQANNLESMAKNALRLIRASR
;
A
#
# COMPACT_ATOMS: atom_id res chain seq x y z
N MET A 1 4.39 17.80 4.57
CA MET A 1 3.18 17.13 5.09
C MET A 1 3.21 15.69 4.61
N THR A 2 3.13 14.72 5.51
CA THR A 2 3.21 13.29 5.17
C THR A 2 1.82 12.71 4.92
N LYS A 3 1.67 11.86 3.91
CA LYS A 3 0.42 11.16 3.58
C LYS A 3 0.35 9.82 4.32
N THR A 4 -0.86 9.39 4.66
CA THR A 4 -1.10 8.09 5.29
C THR A 4 -1.80 7.18 4.31
N ILE A 5 -1.31 5.94 4.14
CA ILE A 5 -2.00 4.91 3.36
C ILE A 5 -3.13 4.33 4.20
N VAL A 6 -4.34 4.29 3.64
CA VAL A 6 -5.56 3.79 4.31
C VAL A 6 -6.15 2.56 3.62
N ASP A 7 -5.75 2.28 2.38
CA ASP A 7 -6.22 1.13 1.61
C ASP A 7 -5.13 0.70 0.62
N ALA A 8 -5.19 -0.54 0.13
CA ALA A 8 -4.29 -1.07 -0.87
C ALA A 8 -5.02 -2.03 -1.82
N LYS A 9 -4.54 -2.12 -3.06
CA LYS A 9 -4.96 -3.12 -4.03
C LYS A 9 -3.82 -4.09 -4.30
N CYS A 10 -4.18 -5.32 -4.56
CA CYS A 10 -3.26 -6.35 -5.02
C CYS A 10 -3.75 -7.04 -6.29
N ASP A 11 -2.82 -7.67 -7.01
CA ASP A 11 -3.11 -8.57 -8.11
C ASP A 11 -3.58 -9.95 -7.63
N SER A 12 -3.90 -10.85 -8.57
CA SER A 12 -4.36 -12.21 -8.27
C SER A 12 -3.34 -13.10 -7.54
N LYS A 13 -2.07 -12.70 -7.53
CA LYS A 13 -0.96 -13.37 -6.83
C LYS A 13 -0.70 -12.76 -5.44
N GLY A 14 -1.42 -11.69 -5.08
CA GLY A 14 -1.26 -11.00 -3.80
C GLY A 14 -0.20 -9.91 -3.79
N ASN A 15 0.39 -9.54 -4.94
CA ASN A 15 1.34 -8.44 -4.99
C ASN A 15 0.61 -7.10 -4.97
N ILE A 16 1.07 -6.14 -4.17
CA ILE A 16 0.49 -4.80 -4.12
C ILE A 16 0.68 -4.10 -5.46
N THR A 17 -0.39 -3.51 -6.00
CA THR A 17 -0.38 -2.81 -7.30
C THR A 17 -0.68 -1.33 -7.15
N SER A 18 -1.44 -0.93 -6.14
CA SER A 18 -1.78 0.46 -5.86
C SER A 18 -2.13 0.67 -4.40
N VAL A 19 -1.98 1.90 -3.91
CA VAL A 19 -2.32 2.29 -2.54
C VAL A 19 -3.23 3.51 -2.54
N LYS A 20 -4.10 3.63 -1.54
CA LYS A 20 -4.98 4.79 -1.37
C LYS A 20 -4.49 5.61 -0.19
N PHE A 21 -4.28 6.90 -0.43
CA PHE A 21 -3.94 7.84 0.63
C PHE A 21 -5.20 8.40 1.30
N ALA A 22 -5.09 8.72 2.59
CA ALA A 22 -6.13 9.44 3.33
C ALA A 22 -6.51 10.73 2.59
N GLY A 23 -7.80 10.96 2.41
CA GLY A 23 -8.34 12.12 1.68
C GLY A 23 -8.31 12.01 0.15
N ASN A 24 -7.63 11.01 -0.43
CA ASN A 24 -7.69 10.77 -1.86
C ASN A 24 -8.91 9.92 -2.22
N LEU A 25 -9.60 10.28 -3.29
CA LEU A 25 -10.70 9.47 -3.85
C LEU A 25 -10.17 8.26 -4.63
N THR A 26 -9.07 8.45 -5.35
CA THR A 26 -8.48 7.46 -6.24
C THR A 26 -7.27 6.76 -5.63
N TYR A 27 -6.96 5.58 -6.18
CA TYR A 27 -5.75 4.82 -5.84
C TYR A 27 -4.56 5.39 -6.62
N THR A 28 -3.43 5.49 -5.93
CA THR A 28 -2.14 5.86 -6.51
C THR A 28 -1.38 4.59 -6.90
N PRO A 29 -0.85 4.48 -8.13
CA PRO A 29 -0.07 3.32 -8.56
C PRO A 29 1.18 3.14 -7.69
N LEU A 30 1.59 1.88 -7.49
CA LEU A 30 2.68 1.51 -6.58
C LEU A 30 3.97 2.28 -6.89
N GLU A 31 4.38 2.40 -8.17
CA GLU A 31 5.59 3.12 -8.55
C GLU A 31 5.59 4.58 -8.07
N THR A 32 4.46 5.27 -8.20
CA THR A 32 4.34 6.66 -7.72
C THR A 32 4.38 6.71 -6.21
N ALA A 33 3.75 5.75 -5.54
CA ALA A 33 3.78 5.67 -4.08
C ALA A 33 5.19 5.38 -3.54
N ILE A 34 6.00 4.55 -4.23
CA ILE A 34 7.41 4.31 -3.92
C ILE A 34 8.19 5.62 -3.99
N ARG A 35 8.06 6.39 -5.10
CA ARG A 35 8.72 7.70 -5.23
C ARG A 35 8.33 8.67 -4.12
N ILE A 36 7.07 8.65 -3.67
CA ILE A 36 6.62 9.49 -2.55
C ILE A 36 7.27 9.02 -1.24
N ALA A 37 7.37 7.71 -1.03
CA ALA A 37 7.99 7.12 0.17
C ALA A 37 9.49 7.41 0.24
N ASP A 38 10.21 7.31 -0.87
CA ASP A 38 11.64 7.65 -0.96
C ASP A 38 11.93 9.10 -0.55
N ASN A 39 10.98 10.00 -0.83
CA ASN A 39 11.07 11.40 -0.44
C ASN A 39 10.57 11.68 1.00
N GLY A 40 10.30 10.65 1.80
CA GLY A 40 9.76 10.80 3.16
C GLY A 40 8.31 11.30 3.19
N GLY A 41 7.57 11.18 2.08
CA GLY A 41 6.21 11.69 1.93
C GLY A 41 5.12 10.77 2.50
N ILE A 42 5.46 9.60 3.03
CA ILE A 42 4.51 8.62 3.61
C ILE A 42 4.82 8.41 5.09
N ALA A 43 3.80 8.53 5.94
CA ALA A 43 3.94 8.42 7.39
C ALA A 43 3.99 6.97 7.90
N ASN A 44 3.20 6.08 7.29
CA ASN A 44 2.96 4.73 7.81
C ASN A 44 3.56 3.60 6.95
N ALA A 45 4.36 3.93 5.94
CA ALA A 45 5.08 2.96 5.12
C ALA A 45 6.39 3.55 4.59
N HIS A 46 7.33 2.67 4.24
CA HIS A 46 8.59 3.02 3.59
C HIS A 46 8.81 2.20 2.32
N ALA A 47 9.60 2.73 1.39
CA ALA A 47 10.06 1.98 0.23
C ALA A 47 11.22 1.06 0.61
N VAL A 48 11.22 -0.14 0.04
CA VAL A 48 12.31 -1.11 0.14
C VAL A 48 12.83 -1.37 -1.26
N HIS A 49 14.15 -1.22 -1.44
CA HIS A 49 14.85 -1.41 -2.71
C HIS A 49 15.82 -2.60 -2.60
N PRO A 50 15.34 -3.83 -2.81
CA PRO A 50 16.20 -5.01 -2.80
C PRO A 50 17.06 -5.08 -4.07
N ASN A 51 18.30 -5.60 -3.95
CA ASN A 51 19.24 -5.69 -5.07
C ASN A 51 18.81 -6.65 -6.20
N SER A 52 17.93 -7.61 -5.91
CA SER A 52 17.56 -8.70 -6.84
C SER A 52 16.05 -8.77 -7.13
N SER A 53 15.28 -7.76 -6.77
CA SER A 53 13.83 -7.75 -6.96
C SER A 53 13.30 -6.34 -7.17
N ASN A 54 12.05 -6.23 -7.62
CA ASN A 54 11.42 -4.94 -7.82
C ASN A 54 11.22 -4.23 -6.47
N PRO A 55 11.42 -2.89 -6.42
CA PRO A 55 11.10 -2.10 -5.25
C PRO A 55 9.63 -2.24 -4.83
N TYR A 56 9.39 -2.22 -3.52
CA TYR A 56 8.05 -2.39 -2.96
C TYR A 56 7.85 -1.51 -1.72
N LEU A 57 6.59 -1.34 -1.32
CA LEU A 57 6.24 -0.64 -0.08
C LEU A 57 6.06 -1.64 1.06
N ARG A 58 6.59 -1.28 2.24
CA ARG A 58 6.42 -2.02 3.48
C ARG A 58 5.79 -1.10 4.53
N SER A 59 4.71 -1.56 5.18
CA SER A 59 4.13 -0.85 6.31
C SER A 59 5.14 -0.73 7.45
N ASN A 60 5.10 0.41 8.15
CA ASN A 60 5.84 0.59 9.38
C ASN A 60 5.21 -0.27 10.49
N PRO A 61 5.99 -0.86 11.40
CA PRO A 61 5.45 -1.64 12.50
C PRO A 61 4.70 -0.75 13.49
N ASP A 62 3.39 -0.99 13.68
CA ASP A 62 2.53 -0.19 14.58
C ASP A 62 1.70 -1.02 15.57
N LYS A 63 2.02 -2.32 15.72
CA LYS A 63 1.28 -3.33 16.52
C LYS A 63 -0.16 -3.60 16.08
N ASN A 64 -0.66 -2.97 15.01
CA ASN A 64 -1.98 -3.22 14.45
C ASN A 64 -1.87 -3.94 13.10
N GLN A 65 -2.23 -5.23 13.08
CA GLN A 65 -2.14 -6.04 11.86
C GLN A 65 -3.02 -5.54 10.71
N ALA A 66 -4.12 -4.83 11.00
CA ALA A 66 -4.99 -4.27 9.98
C ALA A 66 -4.32 -3.14 9.18
N ASN A 67 -3.29 -2.50 9.74
CA ASN A 67 -2.52 -1.44 9.09
C ASN A 67 -1.43 -1.98 8.14
N ASN A 68 -1.27 -3.30 8.08
CA ASN A 68 -0.39 -3.93 7.10
C ASN A 68 -0.99 -3.77 5.70
N LEU A 69 -0.17 -3.35 4.72
CA LEU A 69 -0.57 -3.25 3.31
C LEU A 69 -1.21 -4.54 2.78
N GLU A 70 -0.69 -5.70 3.19
CA GLU A 70 -1.26 -7.01 2.85
C GLU A 70 -2.68 -7.19 3.41
N SER A 71 -2.91 -6.78 4.66
CA SER A 71 -4.22 -6.87 5.30
C SER A 71 -5.24 -5.93 4.65
N MET A 72 -4.81 -4.70 4.32
CA MET A 72 -5.61 -3.74 3.55
C MET A 72 -6.01 -4.33 2.19
N ALA A 73 -5.04 -4.92 1.48
CA ALA A 73 -5.27 -5.50 0.16
C ALA A 73 -6.17 -6.73 0.16
N LYS A 74 -6.06 -7.60 1.17
CA LYS A 74 -6.98 -8.74 1.37
C LYS A 74 -8.40 -8.28 1.64
N ASN A 75 -8.59 -7.21 2.41
CA ASN A 75 -9.91 -6.67 2.68
C ASN A 75 -10.57 -6.10 1.42
N ALA A 76 -9.79 -5.42 0.57
CA ALA A 76 -10.26 -4.95 -0.73
C ALA A 76 -10.72 -6.10 -1.65
N LEU A 77 -9.97 -7.21 -1.71
CA LEU A 77 -10.36 -8.41 -2.46
C LEU A 77 -11.67 -9.04 -1.94
N ARG A 78 -11.88 -9.05 -0.62
CA ARG A 78 -13.10 -9.58 -0.01
C ARG A 78 -14.32 -8.73 -0.35
N LEU A 79 -14.18 -7.41 -0.34
CA LEU A 79 -15.25 -6.49 -0.74
C LEU A 79 -15.64 -6.67 -2.22
N ILE A 80 -14.66 -6.87 -3.11
CA ILE A 80 -14.92 -7.12 -4.54
C ILE A 80 -15.65 -8.46 -4.76
N ARG A 81 -15.32 -9.50 -3.97
CA ARG A 81 -15.92 -10.84 -4.09
C ARG A 81 -17.28 -10.97 -3.41
N ALA A 82 -17.57 -10.17 -2.39
CA ALA A 82 -18.85 -10.16 -1.68
C ALA A 82 -19.93 -9.28 -2.35
N SER A 83 -19.55 -8.50 -3.37
CA SER A 83 -20.45 -7.60 -4.11
C SER A 83 -20.92 -8.18 -5.47
N ARG A 84 -20.75 -9.50 -5.68
CA ARG A 84 -21.27 -10.26 -6.82
C ARG A 84 -22.38 -11.19 -6.35
#